data_AF-A0A7T7BKL2-F1
#
_entry.id   AF-A0A7T7BKL2-F1
#
_cell.length_a   1.000
_cell.length_b   1.000
_cell.length_c   1.000
_cell.angle_alpha   90.00
_cell.angle_beta   90.00
_cell.angle_gamma   90.00
#
_symmetry.space_group_name_H-M   'P 1'
#
loop_
_entity.id
_entity.type
_entity.pdbx_description
1 polymer ?
#
loop_
_entity_poly.entity_id
_entity_poly.type
_entity_poly.pdbx_seq_one_letter_code
_entity_poly.pdbx_strand_id
1 'polypeptide(L)'
;MTTSLESVLALATQSAYTAANNFQEVFARYRRSQGLPASTASFGLITDVGHLSTNITTINLMARNKVLGITEYQFLRLLEPAFLNNNPFPVQKSKGGRDSWIGASDDPLSAGSTVTCLDPALLAAKKIDELASSAGGPGNIRPKWYTDARVSLVMRAFEDAERHHNDKSANNANNNAGGILRDDFEAAINGSVGRSKVEEMVTGAIQNTVAEMLFIDASGVDPTRTVSEYGVDSLIAAELRNWLNTSFMADISMLDLLETRMSMKALAKIVVDAAFSKKSTLT
;
A
#
# COMPACT_ATOMS: atom_id res chain seq x y z
N MET A 1 -16.72 -12.18 -16.70
CA MET A 1 -17.11 -12.08 -15.29
C MET A 1 -16.40 -10.88 -14.69
N THR A 2 -17.11 -10.07 -13.92
CA THR A 2 -16.52 -8.92 -13.22
C THR A 2 -15.99 -9.39 -11.88
N THR A 3 -14.68 -9.27 -11.70
CA THR A 3 -13.98 -9.59 -10.46
C THR A 3 -13.45 -8.30 -9.83
N SER A 4 -12.84 -8.42 -8.64
CA SER A 4 -12.22 -7.29 -7.96
C SER A 4 -10.70 -7.43 -7.91
N LEU A 5 -10.00 -6.30 -7.96
CA LEU A 5 -8.57 -6.20 -7.69
C LEU A 5 -8.21 -6.70 -6.28
N GLU A 6 -9.17 -6.77 -5.37
CA GLU A 6 -9.00 -7.40 -4.06
C GLU A 6 -8.54 -8.86 -4.14
N SER A 7 -8.76 -9.56 -5.26
CA SER A 7 -8.20 -10.89 -5.48
C SER A 7 -6.66 -10.91 -5.40
N VAL A 8 -6.01 -9.80 -5.74
CA VAL A 8 -4.57 -9.55 -5.65
C VAL A 8 -4.21 -8.85 -4.35
N LEU A 9 -4.95 -7.81 -3.96
CA LEU A 9 -4.63 -6.99 -2.79
C LEU A 9 -4.79 -7.75 -1.46
N ALA A 10 -5.73 -8.70 -1.42
CA ALA A 10 -6.10 -9.50 -0.25
C ALA A 10 -6.35 -8.63 1.01
N LEU A 11 -7.27 -7.67 0.88
CA LEU A 11 -7.59 -6.74 1.97
C LEU A 11 -8.20 -7.46 3.17
N ALA A 12 -7.81 -7.02 4.36
CA ALA A 12 -8.34 -7.56 5.61
C ALA A 12 -9.87 -7.45 5.64
N THR A 13 -10.54 -8.39 6.32
CA THR A 13 -12.01 -8.49 6.49
C THR A 13 -12.83 -8.83 5.25
N GLN A 14 -12.21 -8.95 4.07
CA GLN A 14 -12.90 -9.27 2.80
C GLN A 14 -12.69 -10.73 2.34
N SER A 15 -12.32 -11.65 3.22
CA SER A 15 -11.92 -13.03 2.85
C SER A 15 -12.93 -13.78 1.99
N ALA A 16 -14.23 -13.70 2.31
CA ALA A 16 -15.29 -14.33 1.54
C ALA A 16 -15.42 -13.71 0.13
N TYR A 17 -15.29 -12.38 0.05
CA TYR A 17 -15.32 -11.65 -1.22
C TYR A 17 -14.08 -11.95 -2.07
N THR A 18 -12.89 -11.94 -1.48
CA THR A 18 -11.63 -12.35 -2.12
C THR A 18 -11.70 -13.79 -2.63
N ALA A 19 -12.26 -14.73 -1.85
CA ALA A 19 -12.41 -16.12 -2.25
C ALA A 19 -13.35 -16.29 -3.45
N ALA A 20 -14.50 -15.60 -3.44
CA ALA A 20 -15.45 -15.63 -4.55
C ALA A 20 -14.84 -15.07 -5.86
N ASN A 21 -14.10 -13.96 -5.77
CA ASN A 21 -13.41 -13.37 -6.92
C ASN A 21 -12.31 -14.29 -7.46
N ASN A 22 -11.48 -14.87 -6.58
CA ASN A 22 -10.45 -15.83 -7.00
C ASN A 22 -11.07 -17.09 -7.64
N PHE A 23 -12.21 -17.57 -7.14
CA PHE A 23 -12.94 -18.66 -7.79
C PHE A 23 -13.34 -18.29 -9.22
N GLN A 24 -13.87 -17.09 -9.45
CA GLN A 24 -14.24 -16.65 -10.81
C GLN A 24 -13.03 -16.57 -11.74
N GLU A 25 -11.88 -16.06 -11.27
CA GLU A 25 -10.63 -16.03 -12.05
C GLU A 25 -10.18 -17.44 -12.46
N VAL A 26 -10.13 -18.37 -11.50
CA VAL A 26 -9.73 -19.76 -11.77
C VAL A 26 -10.78 -20.47 -12.64
N PHE A 27 -12.06 -20.19 -12.45
CA PHE A 27 -13.13 -20.76 -13.26
C PHE A 27 -13.06 -20.32 -14.72
N ALA A 28 -12.67 -19.07 -15.01
CA ALA A 28 -12.43 -18.63 -16.38
C ALA A 28 -11.28 -19.41 -17.03
N ARG A 29 -10.18 -19.61 -16.30
CA ARG A 29 -9.05 -20.44 -16.78
C ARG A 29 -9.47 -21.89 -17.03
N TYR A 30 -10.23 -22.48 -16.11
CA TYR A 30 -10.80 -23.82 -16.28
C TYR A 30 -11.68 -23.90 -17.54
N ARG A 31 -12.61 -22.97 -17.71
CA ARG A 31 -13.51 -22.95 -18.88
C ARG A 31 -12.75 -22.80 -20.19
N ARG A 32 -11.72 -21.94 -20.24
CA ARG A 32 -10.83 -21.79 -21.40
C ARG A 32 -10.00 -23.05 -21.68
N SER A 33 -9.57 -23.77 -20.65
CA SER A 33 -8.86 -25.06 -20.83
C SER A 33 -9.72 -26.10 -21.56
N GLN A 34 -11.05 -25.99 -21.44
CA GLN A 34 -12.03 -26.82 -22.15
C GLN A 34 -12.38 -26.28 -23.55
N GLY A 35 -11.67 -25.25 -24.05
CA GLY A 35 -11.97 -24.60 -25.33
C GLY A 35 -13.21 -23.72 -25.33
N LEU A 36 -13.79 -23.44 -24.16
CA LEU A 36 -14.97 -22.59 -24.04
C LEU A 36 -14.58 -21.13 -23.76
N PRO A 37 -15.30 -20.15 -24.32
CA PRO A 37 -15.01 -18.74 -24.07
C PRO A 37 -15.31 -18.37 -22.62
N ALA A 38 -14.34 -17.69 -22.00
CA ALA A 38 -14.46 -17.08 -20.68
C ALA A 38 -13.38 -16.00 -20.50
N SER A 39 -13.74 -14.93 -19.79
CA SER A 39 -12.83 -13.84 -19.41
C SER A 39 -13.22 -13.33 -18.03
N THR A 40 -12.24 -12.95 -17.21
CA THR A 40 -12.42 -12.14 -16.01
C THR A 40 -11.76 -10.79 -16.17
N ALA A 41 -12.35 -9.77 -15.55
CA ALA A 41 -11.78 -8.42 -15.46
C ALA A 41 -11.85 -7.97 -14.01
N SER A 42 -10.69 -7.75 -13.40
CA SER A 42 -10.57 -7.36 -11.99
C SER A 42 -10.52 -5.84 -11.87
N PHE A 43 -11.51 -5.25 -11.18
CA PHE A 43 -11.68 -3.80 -11.06
C PHE A 43 -11.32 -3.30 -9.67
N GLY A 44 -10.84 -2.05 -9.60
CA GLY A 44 -10.65 -1.30 -8.35
C GLY A 44 -11.93 -0.61 -7.89
N LEU A 45 -11.78 0.35 -6.99
CA LEU A 45 -12.90 1.15 -6.47
C LEU A 45 -13.49 2.04 -7.58
N ILE A 46 -14.80 1.95 -7.78
CA ILE A 46 -15.55 2.87 -8.64
C ILE A 46 -15.88 4.13 -7.82
N THR A 47 -15.38 5.29 -8.24
CA THR A 47 -15.29 6.48 -7.38
C THR A 47 -16.46 7.46 -7.51
N ASP A 48 -17.31 7.31 -8.53
CA ASP A 48 -18.38 8.26 -8.84
C ASP A 48 -19.79 7.65 -8.76
N VAL A 49 -19.91 6.34 -8.49
CA VAL A 49 -21.19 5.63 -8.41
C VAL A 49 -21.23 4.68 -7.22
N GLY A 50 -22.42 4.55 -6.61
CA GLY A 50 -22.70 3.59 -5.53
C GLY A 50 -22.45 4.16 -4.13
N HIS A 51 -22.77 3.37 -3.09
CA HIS A 51 -22.58 3.79 -1.70
C HIS A 51 -21.10 3.70 -1.27
N LEU A 52 -20.30 2.87 -1.93
CA LEU A 52 -18.88 2.70 -1.56
C LEU A 52 -18.02 3.91 -1.96
N SER A 53 -18.43 4.69 -2.96
CA SER A 53 -17.74 5.92 -3.36
C SER A 53 -17.92 7.08 -2.37
N THR A 54 -18.87 6.97 -1.44
CA THR A 54 -19.08 7.95 -0.36
C THR A 54 -18.58 7.42 0.99
N ASN A 55 -18.21 6.14 1.07
CA ASN A 55 -17.69 5.53 2.28
C ASN A 55 -16.21 5.89 2.45
N ILE A 56 -15.95 6.86 3.34
CA ILE A 56 -14.60 7.37 3.62
C ILE A 56 -13.61 6.25 4.01
N THR A 57 -14.08 5.23 4.76
CA THR A 57 -13.26 4.09 5.17
C THR A 57 -12.80 3.27 3.96
N THR A 58 -13.68 3.04 2.98
CA THR A 58 -13.37 2.28 1.77
C THR A 58 -12.44 3.06 0.84
N ILE A 59 -12.69 4.36 0.68
CA ILE A 59 -11.84 5.26 -0.12
C ILE A 59 -10.43 5.29 0.47
N ASN A 60 -10.31 5.51 1.78
CA ASN A 60 -9.02 5.56 2.47
C ASN A 60 -8.29 4.21 2.43
N LEU A 61 -9.02 3.10 2.59
CA LEU A 61 -8.47 1.75 2.46
C LEU A 61 -7.85 1.51 1.06
N MET A 62 -8.54 1.93 0.00
CA MET A 62 -8.08 1.80 -1.37
C MET A 62 -6.92 2.75 -1.68
N ALA A 63 -6.98 3.98 -1.16
CA ALA A 63 -5.89 4.95 -1.24
C ALA A 63 -4.61 4.44 -0.56
N ARG A 64 -4.71 3.88 0.66
CA ARG A 64 -3.60 3.27 1.41
C ARG A 64 -2.92 2.15 0.64
N ASN A 65 -3.71 1.34 -0.07
CA ASN A 65 -3.18 0.24 -0.88
C ASN A 65 -2.64 0.71 -2.24
N LYS A 66 -2.56 2.02 -2.47
CA LYS A 66 -2.05 2.64 -3.70
C LYS A 66 -2.81 2.19 -4.94
N VAL A 67 -4.07 1.84 -4.76
CA VAL A 67 -4.95 1.43 -5.85
C VAL A 67 -5.47 2.69 -6.54
N LEU A 68 -5.53 2.65 -7.87
CA LEU A 68 -6.16 3.70 -8.66
C LEU A 68 -7.69 3.46 -8.64
N GLY A 69 -8.43 4.49 -8.23
CA GLY A 69 -9.87 4.51 -8.43
C GLY A 69 -10.21 4.70 -9.91
N ILE A 70 -11.41 4.26 -10.30
CA ILE A 70 -11.93 4.43 -11.66
C ILE A 70 -13.32 5.05 -11.64
N THR A 71 -13.68 5.74 -12.72
CA THR A 71 -15.06 6.22 -12.93
C THR A 71 -15.93 5.13 -13.54
N GLU A 72 -17.25 5.29 -13.50
CA GLU A 72 -18.21 4.41 -14.20
C GLU A 72 -17.88 4.32 -15.70
N TYR A 73 -17.56 5.46 -16.32
CA TYR A 73 -17.17 5.49 -17.73
C TYR A 73 -15.91 4.66 -18.00
N GLN A 74 -14.90 4.77 -17.14
CA GLN A 74 -13.68 3.97 -17.24
C GLN A 74 -13.96 2.49 -17.02
N PHE A 75 -14.81 2.14 -16.06
CA PHE A 75 -15.26 0.77 -15.83
C PHE A 75 -15.88 0.16 -17.10
N LEU A 76 -16.82 0.87 -17.73
CA LEU A 76 -17.47 0.41 -18.97
C LEU A 76 -16.46 0.21 -20.11
N ARG A 77 -15.52 1.14 -20.27
CA ARG A 77 -14.47 1.04 -21.28
C ARG A 77 -13.52 -0.13 -21.02
N LEU A 78 -13.19 -0.39 -19.76
CA LEU A 78 -12.31 -1.48 -19.35
C LEU A 78 -12.98 -2.87 -19.48
N LEU A 79 -14.28 -2.95 -19.75
CA LEU A 79 -14.95 -4.20 -20.13
C LEU A 79 -14.68 -4.60 -21.57
N GLU A 80 -14.40 -3.66 -22.48
CA GLU A 80 -14.23 -3.94 -23.92
C GLU A 80 -13.20 -5.05 -24.19
N PRO A 81 -11.99 -5.06 -23.57
CA PRO A 81 -11.00 -6.12 -23.80
C PRO A 81 -11.48 -7.52 -23.40
N ALA A 82 -12.47 -7.63 -22.49
CA ALA A 82 -13.01 -8.92 -22.08
C ALA A 82 -13.85 -9.59 -23.19
N PHE A 83 -14.33 -8.80 -24.16
CA PHE A 83 -15.12 -9.25 -25.31
C PHE A 83 -14.30 -9.41 -26.59
N LEU A 84 -13.05 -8.95 -26.60
CA LEU A 84 -12.14 -9.20 -27.72
C LEU A 84 -11.79 -10.70 -27.79
N ASN A 85 -11.49 -11.17 -29.00
CA ASN A 85 -11.31 -12.59 -29.29
C ASN A 85 -9.99 -13.13 -28.70
N ASN A 86 -9.98 -13.33 -27.37
CA ASN A 86 -8.85 -13.87 -26.62
C ASN A 86 -8.85 -15.39 -26.72
N ASN A 87 -8.62 -15.95 -27.91
CA ASN A 87 -8.61 -17.39 -28.10
C ASN A 87 -7.41 -18.00 -27.34
N PRO A 88 -7.60 -18.93 -26.38
CA PRO A 88 -6.49 -19.49 -25.57
C PRO A 88 -5.55 -20.38 -26.39
N PHE A 89 -6.01 -20.84 -27.55
CA PHE A 89 -5.19 -21.62 -28.47
C PHE A 89 -4.73 -20.70 -29.60
N PRO A 90 -3.42 -20.68 -29.92
CA PRO A 90 -2.91 -19.85 -31.00
C PRO A 90 -3.64 -20.26 -32.27
N VAL A 91 -4.50 -19.37 -32.76
CA VAL A 91 -4.96 -19.41 -34.15
C VAL A 91 -3.69 -19.47 -34.98
N GLN A 92 -3.59 -20.47 -35.85
CA GLN A 92 -2.46 -20.70 -36.75
C GLN A 92 -1.85 -19.36 -37.17
N LYS A 93 -0.53 -19.21 -36.94
CA LYS A 93 0.26 -18.02 -37.32
C LYS A 93 -0.34 -17.41 -38.58
N SER A 94 -1.01 -16.26 -38.43
CA SER A 94 -1.43 -15.46 -39.57
C SER A 94 -0.20 -15.32 -40.47
N LYS A 95 -0.31 -15.72 -41.74
CA LYS A 95 0.75 -15.58 -42.73
C LYS A 95 1.09 -14.08 -42.84
N GLY A 96 2.04 -13.61 -42.03
CA GLY A 96 2.57 -12.25 -42.05
C GLY A 96 2.37 -11.38 -40.78
N GLY A 97 1.70 -11.82 -39.72
CA GLY A 97 1.34 -10.93 -38.59
C GLY A 97 1.82 -11.41 -37.23
N ARG A 98 2.48 -10.54 -36.45
CA ARG A 98 2.82 -10.75 -35.03
C ARG A 98 1.52 -10.76 -34.21
N ASP A 99 1.08 -11.87 -33.63
CA ASP A 99 -0.10 -11.86 -32.73
C ASP A 99 -0.02 -12.94 -31.63
N SER A 100 0.91 -12.79 -30.69
CA SER A 100 0.76 -13.36 -29.34
C SER A 100 1.10 -12.27 -28.33
N TRP A 101 0.37 -12.19 -27.21
CA TRP A 101 0.75 -11.31 -26.12
C TRP A 101 2.04 -11.83 -25.44
N ILE A 102 2.75 -10.93 -24.75
CA ILE A 102 3.96 -11.28 -24.02
C ILE A 102 3.60 -12.28 -22.90
N GLY A 103 4.34 -13.39 -22.82
CA GLY A 103 4.09 -14.46 -21.84
C GLY A 103 3.05 -15.50 -22.27
N ALA A 104 2.49 -15.41 -23.49
CA ALA A 104 1.55 -16.42 -23.99
C ALA A 104 2.16 -17.84 -24.10
N SER A 105 3.48 -17.93 -24.33
CA SER A 105 4.21 -19.21 -24.33
C SER A 105 4.36 -19.81 -22.93
N ASP A 106 4.46 -18.96 -21.91
CA ASP A 106 4.66 -19.37 -20.53
C ASP A 106 3.33 -19.74 -19.86
N ASP A 107 2.28 -18.96 -20.14
CA ASP A 107 0.92 -19.23 -19.70
C ASP A 107 -0.12 -18.86 -20.79
N PRO A 108 -0.59 -19.81 -21.60
CA PRO A 108 -1.58 -19.54 -22.66
C PRO A 108 -2.98 -19.21 -22.11
N LEU A 109 -3.24 -19.51 -20.84
CA LEU A 109 -4.51 -19.21 -20.18
C LEU A 109 -4.50 -17.83 -19.50
N SER A 110 -3.34 -17.14 -19.45
CA SER A 110 -3.21 -15.80 -18.85
C SER A 110 -4.15 -14.76 -19.46
N ALA A 111 -4.44 -14.82 -20.77
CA ALA A 111 -5.41 -13.95 -21.44
C ALA A 111 -6.87 -14.15 -20.99
N GLY A 112 -7.13 -15.15 -20.14
CA GLY A 112 -8.43 -15.34 -19.50
C GLY A 112 -8.71 -14.40 -18.34
N SER A 113 -7.69 -13.73 -17.80
CA SER A 113 -7.82 -12.87 -16.63
C SER A 113 -7.10 -11.55 -16.83
N THR A 114 -7.86 -10.47 -16.91
CA THR A 114 -7.35 -9.11 -17.07
C THR A 114 -7.35 -8.41 -15.72
N VAL A 115 -6.18 -8.04 -15.22
CA VAL A 115 -6.06 -7.15 -14.07
C VAL A 115 -6.11 -5.71 -14.57
N THR A 116 -7.08 -4.94 -14.08
CA THR A 116 -7.23 -3.51 -14.44
C THR A 116 -6.79 -2.61 -13.29
N CYS A 117 -6.92 -1.29 -13.45
CA CYS A 117 -6.68 -0.30 -12.39
C CYS A 117 -5.23 -0.25 -11.83
N LEU A 118 -4.25 -0.80 -12.56
CA LEU A 118 -2.84 -0.74 -12.23
C LEU A 118 -2.05 -0.15 -13.40
N ASP A 119 -2.11 1.17 -13.57
CA ASP A 119 -1.33 1.89 -14.58
C ASP A 119 0.06 2.22 -14.01
N PRO A 120 1.15 1.68 -14.56
CA PRO A 120 2.50 1.92 -14.06
C PRO A 120 2.90 3.39 -13.97
N ALA A 121 2.50 4.21 -14.95
CA ALA A 121 2.87 5.62 -15.01
C ALA A 121 2.08 6.44 -13.97
N LEU A 122 0.78 6.17 -13.84
CA LEU A 122 -0.04 6.84 -12.83
C LEU A 122 0.33 6.42 -11.41
N LEU A 123 0.67 5.14 -11.20
CA LEU A 123 1.18 4.65 -9.92
C LEU A 123 2.50 5.33 -9.56
N ALA A 124 3.43 5.46 -10.52
CA ALA A 124 4.70 6.13 -10.31
C ALA A 124 4.48 7.62 -9.97
N ALA A 125 3.66 8.33 -10.75
CA ALA A 125 3.32 9.73 -10.49
C ALA A 125 2.68 9.93 -9.11
N LYS A 126 1.70 9.10 -8.74
CA LYS A 126 1.05 9.18 -7.42
C LYS A 126 2.03 8.96 -6.28
N LYS A 127 2.96 8.02 -6.41
CA LYS A 127 4.01 7.81 -5.41
C LYS A 127 4.95 9.00 -5.31
N ILE A 128 5.26 9.66 -6.43
CA ILE A 128 6.08 10.89 -6.45
C ILE A 128 5.34 12.03 -5.75
N ASP A 129 4.06 12.23 -6.05
CA ASP A 129 3.22 13.25 -5.39
C ASP A 129 3.09 12.99 -3.89
N GLU A 130 2.92 11.72 -3.48
CA GLU A 130 2.94 11.29 -2.08
C GLU A 130 4.28 11.63 -1.42
N LEU A 131 5.41 11.32 -2.06
CA LEU A 131 6.75 11.65 -1.55
C LEU A 131 6.99 13.17 -1.47
N ALA A 132 6.44 13.95 -2.39
CA ALA A 132 6.54 15.41 -2.39
C ALA A 132 5.63 16.06 -1.32
N SER A 133 4.50 15.42 -0.99
CA SER A 133 3.50 15.95 -0.05
C SER A 133 3.70 15.46 1.39
N SER A 134 4.40 14.33 1.60
CA SER A 134 4.63 13.75 2.92
C SER A 134 6.04 14.04 3.43
N ALA A 135 6.18 15.10 4.21
CA ALA A 135 7.40 15.42 4.97
C ALA A 135 7.62 14.46 6.18
N GLY A 136 7.39 13.15 6.04
CA GLY A 136 7.58 12.20 7.16
C GLY A 136 6.74 10.92 7.18
N GLY A 137 6.09 10.53 6.08
CA GLY A 137 5.27 9.30 6.06
C GLY A 137 6.08 8.01 6.28
N PRO A 138 5.45 6.89 6.69
CA PRO A 138 6.14 5.65 6.98
C PRO A 138 6.99 5.23 5.78
N GLY A 139 8.24 4.82 6.04
CA GLY A 139 9.22 4.48 5.02
C GLY A 139 8.68 3.53 3.94
N ASN A 140 9.40 3.48 2.82
CA ASN A 140 9.15 2.75 1.56
C ASN A 140 8.79 1.25 1.69
N ILE A 141 7.73 0.92 2.45
CA ILE A 141 7.24 -0.43 2.69
C ILE A 141 6.40 -0.80 1.47
N ARG A 142 6.96 -1.69 0.66
CA ARG A 142 6.27 -2.25 -0.50
C ARG A 142 5.05 -3.04 -0.01
N PRO A 143 3.84 -2.74 -0.51
CA PRO A 143 2.67 -3.55 -0.19
C PRO A 143 2.91 -5.02 -0.51
N LYS A 144 2.44 -5.94 0.35
CA LYS A 144 2.70 -7.39 0.19
C LYS A 144 2.24 -7.94 -1.15
N TRP A 145 1.20 -7.37 -1.73
CA TRP A 145 0.65 -7.79 -3.02
C TRP A 145 1.57 -7.49 -4.22
N TYR A 146 2.63 -6.69 -4.06
CA TYR A 146 3.63 -6.44 -5.11
C TYR A 146 4.36 -7.73 -5.54
N THR A 147 4.41 -8.74 -4.68
CA THR A 147 5.03 -10.03 -4.99
C THR A 147 4.08 -11.02 -5.66
N ASP A 148 2.81 -10.66 -5.88
CA ASP A 148 1.87 -11.53 -6.58
C ASP A 148 2.26 -11.67 -8.06
N ALA A 149 2.36 -12.92 -8.53
CA ALA A 149 2.80 -13.22 -9.88
C ALA A 149 1.92 -12.55 -10.96
N ARG A 150 0.62 -12.38 -10.69
CA ARG A 150 -0.35 -11.77 -11.62
C ARG A 150 -0.04 -10.30 -11.93
N VAL A 151 0.66 -9.60 -11.04
CA VAL A 151 1.00 -8.18 -11.22
C VAL A 151 2.50 -7.94 -11.39
N SER A 152 3.32 -8.99 -11.41
CA SER A 152 4.78 -8.90 -11.49
C SER A 152 5.28 -8.06 -12.68
N LEU A 153 4.68 -8.23 -13.87
CA LEU A 153 5.02 -7.44 -15.07
C LEU A 153 4.65 -5.96 -14.92
N VAL A 154 3.49 -5.69 -14.32
CA VAL A 154 3.02 -4.33 -14.06
C VAL A 154 3.92 -3.65 -13.03
N MET A 155 4.34 -4.38 -11.99
CA MET A 155 5.27 -3.87 -10.98
C MET A 155 6.65 -3.58 -11.54
N ARG A 156 7.13 -4.41 -12.46
CA ARG A 156 8.39 -4.12 -13.17
C ARG A 156 8.27 -2.87 -14.04
N ALA A 157 7.17 -2.72 -14.77
CA ALA A 157 6.90 -1.52 -15.56
C ALA A 157 6.77 -0.26 -14.68
N PHE A 158 6.20 -0.41 -13.47
CA PHE A 158 6.12 0.66 -12.48
C PHE A 158 7.51 1.07 -12.00
N GLU A 159 8.37 0.12 -11.62
CA GLU A 159 9.78 0.40 -11.26
C GLU A 159 10.55 1.06 -12.42
N ASP A 160 10.30 0.64 -13.66
CA ASP A 160 10.89 1.26 -14.85
C ASP A 160 10.36 2.69 -15.08
N ALA A 161 9.08 2.95 -14.83
CA ALA A 161 8.51 4.30 -14.89
C ALA A 161 9.10 5.22 -13.83
N GLU A 162 9.30 4.72 -12.60
CA GLU A 162 10.00 5.44 -11.52
C GLU A 162 11.43 5.81 -11.94
N ARG A 163 12.18 4.85 -12.51
CA ARG A 163 13.57 5.10 -12.99
C ARG A 163 13.62 6.22 -14.02
N HIS A 164 12.77 6.16 -15.05
CA HIS A 164 12.75 7.18 -16.11
C HIS A 164 12.32 8.56 -15.62
N HIS A 165 11.50 8.63 -14.57
CA HIS A 165 11.15 9.89 -13.93
C HIS A 165 12.34 10.46 -13.15
N ASN A 166 13.04 9.63 -12.38
CA ASN A 166 14.20 10.04 -11.59
C ASN A 166 15.38 10.49 -12.46
N ASP A 167 15.60 9.86 -13.63
CA ASP A 167 16.61 10.31 -14.60
C ASP A 167 16.32 11.72 -15.15
N LYS A 168 15.04 12.14 -15.22
CA LYS A 168 14.66 13.52 -15.56
C LYS A 168 14.76 14.49 -14.37
N SER A 169 14.74 13.96 -13.15
CA SER A 169 14.78 14.72 -11.88
C SER A 169 16.19 14.80 -11.27
N ALA A 170 17.18 14.07 -11.81
CA ALA A 170 18.57 14.00 -11.35
C ALA A 170 19.37 15.32 -11.36
N ASN A 171 18.71 16.46 -11.57
CA ASN A 171 19.24 17.80 -11.30
C ASN A 171 18.71 18.43 -10.00
N ASN A 172 17.95 17.74 -9.13
CA ASN A 172 17.64 18.29 -7.81
C ASN A 172 17.33 17.24 -6.72
N ALA A 173 18.29 17.14 -5.79
CA ALA A 173 18.20 16.82 -4.37
C ALA A 173 17.68 15.44 -3.87
N ASN A 174 18.61 14.75 -3.20
CA ASN A 174 18.40 13.90 -2.01
C ASN A 174 17.29 14.47 -1.10
N ASN A 175 16.38 13.61 -0.61
CA ASN A 175 15.88 13.63 0.78
C ASN A 175 14.91 12.47 1.05
N ASN A 176 15.26 11.58 1.98
CA ASN A 176 14.42 10.48 2.44
C ASN A 176 13.86 10.85 3.83
N ALA A 177 12.57 11.18 3.94
CA ALA A 177 11.96 11.74 5.16
C ALA A 177 12.03 10.82 6.41
N GLY A 178 11.99 9.49 6.23
CA GLY A 178 12.17 8.54 7.33
C GLY A 178 13.62 8.47 7.84
N GLY A 179 14.60 8.85 7.01
CA GLY A 179 15.98 9.07 7.46
C GLY A 179 16.10 10.34 8.29
N ILE A 180 15.42 11.41 7.86
CA ILE A 180 15.44 12.72 8.53
C ILE A 180 14.91 12.62 9.97
N LEU A 181 13.75 12.00 10.20
CA LEU A 181 13.19 11.83 11.55
C LEU A 181 14.10 11.02 12.49
N ARG A 182 14.77 10.00 11.96
CA ARG A 182 15.72 9.19 12.71
C ARG A 182 16.99 9.98 13.02
N ASP A 183 17.52 10.68 12.04
CA ASP A 183 18.73 11.50 12.18
C ASP A 183 18.49 12.67 13.16
N ASP A 184 17.30 13.29 13.13
CA ASP A 184 16.86 14.30 14.08
C ASP A 184 16.71 13.73 15.50
N PHE A 185 16.18 12.51 15.63
CA PHE A 185 16.07 11.83 16.92
C PHE A 185 17.45 11.47 17.51
N GLU A 186 18.35 10.93 16.71
CA GLU A 186 19.73 10.64 17.11
C GLU A 186 20.48 11.92 17.48
N ALA A 187 20.31 13.01 16.72
CA ALA A 187 20.89 14.31 17.03
C ALA A 187 20.33 14.88 18.35
N ALA A 188 19.02 14.72 18.61
CA ALA A 188 18.40 15.18 19.85
C ALA A 188 18.88 14.37 21.08
N ILE A 189 19.09 13.06 20.94
CA ILE A 189 19.65 12.21 22.02
C ILE A 189 21.13 12.49 22.27
N ASN A 190 21.89 12.78 21.22
CA ASN A 190 23.33 13.03 21.32
C ASN A 190 23.67 14.47 21.71
N GLY A 191 22.77 15.41 21.44
CA GLY A 191 22.90 16.82 21.82
C GLY A 191 22.62 17.10 23.29
N SER A 192 22.61 18.40 23.64
CA SER A 192 22.29 18.93 24.97
C SER A 192 20.79 19.16 25.19
N VAL A 193 19.95 18.56 24.35
CA VAL A 193 18.50 18.68 24.44
C VAL A 193 18.02 17.87 25.65
N GLY A 194 17.33 18.54 26.59
CA GLY A 194 16.82 17.88 27.79
C GLY A 194 15.82 16.77 27.46
N ARG A 195 15.85 15.68 28.24
CA ARG A 195 15.00 14.49 28.06
C ARG A 195 13.51 14.82 27.83
N SER A 196 12.97 15.79 28.56
CA SER A 196 11.59 16.24 28.41
C SER A 196 11.25 16.74 27.00
N LYS A 197 12.19 17.37 26.31
CA LYS A 197 11.99 17.93 24.97
C LYS A 197 12.07 16.86 23.88
N VAL A 198 12.86 15.81 24.11
CA VAL A 198 12.89 14.61 23.27
C VAL A 198 11.59 13.83 23.42
N GLU A 199 11.07 13.68 24.64
CA GLU A 199 9.77 13.05 24.90
C GLU A 199 8.62 13.79 24.21
N GLU A 200 8.60 15.12 24.22
CA GLU A 200 7.60 15.92 23.49
C GLU A 200 7.69 15.72 21.97
N MET A 201 8.90 15.69 21.42
CA MET A 201 9.12 15.45 19.98
C MET A 201 8.60 14.07 19.55
N VAL A 202 8.94 13.01 20.31
CA VAL A 202 8.47 11.65 20.03
C VAL A 202 6.95 11.54 20.21
N THR A 203 6.39 12.20 21.23
CA THR A 203 4.94 12.22 21.45
C THR A 203 4.21 12.88 20.27
N GLY A 204 4.70 14.01 19.78
CA GLY A 204 4.14 14.69 18.61
C GLY A 204 4.27 13.86 17.33
N ALA A 205 5.39 13.16 17.17
CA ALA A 205 5.58 12.23 16.04
C ALA A 205 4.58 11.07 16.10
N ILE A 206 4.41 10.42 17.25
CA ILE A 206 3.42 9.35 17.44
C ILE A 206 2.00 9.87 17.18
N GLN A 207 1.66 11.05 17.72
CA GLN A 207 0.36 11.69 17.53
C GLN A 207 0.07 11.94 16.04
N ASN A 208 1.02 12.52 15.31
CA ASN A 208 0.87 12.78 13.88
C ASN A 208 0.73 11.49 13.08
N THR A 209 1.53 10.48 13.40
CA THR A 209 1.45 9.18 12.73
C THR A 209 0.15 8.46 13.03
N VAL A 210 -0.34 8.50 14.27
CA VAL A 210 -1.66 7.92 14.62
C VAL A 210 -2.78 8.70 13.94
N ALA A 211 -2.72 10.04 13.92
CA ALA A 211 -3.67 10.90 13.23
C ALA A 211 -3.72 10.59 11.73
N GLU A 212 -2.55 10.43 11.10
CA GLU A 212 -2.40 10.06 9.69
C GLU A 212 -2.93 8.63 9.43
N MET A 213 -2.57 7.66 10.27
CA MET A 213 -3.04 6.27 10.16
C MET A 213 -4.57 6.15 10.33
N LEU A 214 -5.17 7.03 11.12
CA LEU A 214 -6.61 7.07 11.38
C LEU A 214 -7.36 8.09 10.51
N PHE A 215 -6.64 8.85 9.68
CA PHE A 215 -7.18 9.91 8.83
C PHE A 215 -8.04 10.94 9.59
N ILE A 216 -7.57 11.32 10.78
CA ILE A 216 -8.13 12.41 11.59
C ILE A 216 -7.10 13.54 11.68
N ASP A 217 -7.58 14.76 11.88
CA ASP A 217 -6.66 15.88 12.09
C ASP A 217 -5.82 15.66 13.36
N ALA A 218 -4.54 16.02 13.33
CA ALA A 218 -3.65 15.85 14.48
C ALA A 218 -4.16 16.58 15.73
N SER A 219 -4.90 17.69 15.57
CA SER A 219 -5.56 18.39 16.68
C SER A 219 -6.71 17.61 17.32
N GLY A 220 -7.27 16.61 16.63
CA GLY A 220 -8.29 15.70 17.13
C GLY A 220 -7.73 14.50 17.92
N VAL A 221 -6.41 14.34 17.96
CA VAL A 221 -5.74 13.28 18.72
C VAL A 221 -5.21 13.82 20.02
N ASP A 222 -5.65 13.25 21.13
CA ASP A 222 -5.18 13.54 22.48
C ASP A 222 -4.06 12.55 22.83
N PRO A 223 -2.81 13.01 23.00
CA PRO A 223 -1.68 12.15 23.29
C PRO A 223 -1.73 11.50 24.68
N THR A 224 -2.67 11.92 25.54
CA THR A 224 -2.89 11.31 26.86
C THR A 224 -3.79 10.07 26.80
N ARG A 225 -4.49 9.85 25.68
CA ARG A 225 -5.36 8.71 25.47
C ARG A 225 -4.62 7.55 24.80
N THR A 226 -5.21 6.36 24.91
CA THR A 226 -4.63 5.15 24.32
C THR A 226 -4.90 5.08 22.82
N VAL A 227 -4.00 4.45 22.06
CA VAL A 227 -4.22 4.24 20.62
C VAL A 227 -5.46 3.38 20.36
N SER A 228 -5.77 2.42 21.24
CA SER A 228 -6.96 1.56 21.16
C SER A 228 -8.28 2.33 21.27
N GLU A 229 -8.31 3.40 22.07
CA GLU A 229 -9.52 4.25 22.21
C GLU A 229 -9.87 5.00 20.92
N TYR A 230 -8.89 5.19 20.04
CA TYR A 230 -9.09 5.78 18.72
C TYR A 230 -9.46 4.75 17.65
N GLY A 231 -9.73 3.49 18.04
CA GLY A 231 -10.10 2.44 17.11
C GLY A 231 -8.92 1.82 16.35
N VAL A 232 -7.69 2.00 16.85
CA VAL A 232 -6.52 1.26 16.34
C VAL A 232 -6.74 -0.24 16.58
N ASP A 233 -6.95 -0.97 15.49
CA ASP A 233 -7.13 -2.42 15.48
C ASP A 233 -5.77 -3.15 15.46
N SER A 234 -5.79 -4.49 15.46
CA SER A 234 -4.56 -5.29 15.45
C SER A 234 -3.69 -5.09 14.20
N LEU A 235 -4.25 -4.58 13.08
CA LEU A 235 -3.50 -4.33 11.85
C LEU A 235 -2.83 -2.95 11.90
N ILE A 236 -3.56 -1.90 12.27
CA ILE A 236 -3.02 -0.55 12.46
C ILE A 236 -1.98 -0.56 13.57
N ALA A 237 -2.20 -1.35 14.62
CA ALA A 237 -1.22 -1.59 15.68
C ALA A 237 0.08 -2.21 15.14
N ALA A 238 -0.01 -3.18 14.22
CA ALA A 238 1.17 -3.78 13.61
C ALA A 238 1.92 -2.78 12.69
N GLU A 239 1.20 -1.92 11.99
CA GLU A 239 1.78 -0.83 11.18
C GLU A 239 2.49 0.21 12.06
N LEU A 240 1.85 0.65 13.15
CA LEU A 240 2.41 1.57 14.12
C LEU A 240 3.68 1.01 14.78
N ARG A 241 3.67 -0.28 15.14
CA ARG A 241 4.85 -0.98 15.68
C ARG A 241 6.02 -0.99 14.70
N ASN A 242 5.76 -1.33 13.43
CA ASN A 242 6.81 -1.33 12.40
C ASN A 242 7.38 0.07 12.18
N TRP A 243 6.51 1.09 12.19
CA TRP A 243 6.96 2.48 12.09
C TRP A 243 7.82 2.90 13.28
N LEU A 244 7.41 2.60 14.52
CA LEU A 244 8.20 2.88 15.73
C LEU A 244 9.60 2.25 15.68
N ASN A 245 9.69 1.01 15.20
CA ASN A 245 10.97 0.32 15.05
C ASN A 245 11.84 0.97 13.96
N THR A 246 11.23 1.36 12.83
CA THR A 246 11.97 1.95 11.70
C THR A 246 12.46 3.36 12.03
N SER A 247 11.63 4.17 12.70
CA SER A 247 11.89 5.59 12.99
C SER A 247 12.77 5.79 14.22
N PHE A 248 12.62 4.95 15.27
CA PHE A 248 13.28 5.15 16.56
C PHE A 248 14.10 3.96 17.05
N MET A 249 14.19 2.86 16.28
CA MET A 249 14.87 1.61 16.69
C MET A 249 14.34 1.04 18.02
N ALA A 250 13.05 1.30 18.28
CA ALA A 250 12.33 0.84 19.45
C ALA A 250 11.54 -0.43 19.12
N ASP A 251 11.93 -1.56 19.72
CA ASP A 251 11.15 -2.79 19.64
C ASP A 251 10.10 -2.80 20.75
N ILE A 252 8.91 -2.30 20.42
CA ILE A 252 7.76 -2.27 21.32
C ILE A 252 6.95 -3.55 21.14
N SER A 253 6.57 -4.21 22.23
CA SER A 253 5.71 -5.40 22.18
C SER A 253 4.30 -5.04 21.70
N MET A 254 3.65 -5.93 20.95
CA MET A 254 2.24 -5.76 20.58
C MET A 254 1.32 -5.72 21.81
N LEU A 255 1.71 -6.36 22.91
CA LEU A 255 0.97 -6.31 24.17
C LEU A 255 1.00 -4.89 24.75
N ASP A 256 2.19 -4.26 24.78
CA ASP A 256 2.38 -2.90 25.28
C ASP A 256 1.62 -1.88 24.42
N LEU A 257 1.58 -2.10 23.11
CA LEU A 257 0.96 -1.19 22.15
C LEU A 257 -0.58 -1.23 22.17
N LEU A 258 -1.18 -2.39 22.50
CA LEU A 258 -2.63 -2.58 22.58
C LEU A 258 -3.16 -2.52 24.02
N GLU A 259 -2.30 -2.26 25.00
CA GLU A 259 -2.70 -2.21 26.39
C GLU A 259 -3.57 -0.98 26.68
N THR A 260 -4.71 -1.20 27.34
CA THR A 260 -5.76 -0.19 27.62
C THR A 260 -5.33 0.92 28.58
N ARG A 261 -4.09 0.89 29.08
CA ARG A 261 -3.51 1.93 29.93
C ARG A 261 -2.31 2.63 29.29
N MET A 262 -1.91 2.19 28.10
CA MET A 262 -0.72 2.71 27.43
C MET A 262 -1.10 3.91 26.55
N SER A 263 -0.88 5.12 27.07
CA SER A 263 -1.07 6.34 26.30
C SER A 263 0.05 6.57 25.29
N MET A 264 -0.19 7.42 24.29
CA MET A 264 0.84 7.78 23.31
C MET A 264 2.05 8.45 23.98
N LYS A 265 1.80 9.24 25.04
CA LYS A 265 2.86 9.82 25.88
C LYS A 265 3.65 8.77 26.65
N ALA A 266 2.99 7.71 27.14
CA ALA A 266 3.66 6.60 27.81
C ALA A 266 4.52 5.79 26.82
N LEU A 267 4.03 5.56 25.61
CA LEU A 267 4.80 4.94 24.51
C LEU A 267 6.04 5.78 24.16
N ALA A 268 5.88 7.10 24.01
CA ALA A 268 7.00 8.00 23.75
C ALA A 268 8.07 7.91 24.84
N LYS A 269 7.66 7.82 26.11
CA LYS A 269 8.58 7.65 27.23
C LYS A 269 9.34 6.32 27.15
N ILE A 270 8.69 5.21 26.81
CA ILE A 270 9.35 3.90 26.63
C ILE A 270 10.41 3.97 25.53
N VAL A 271 10.09 4.61 24.39
CA VAL A 271 11.03 4.83 23.28
C VAL A 271 12.26 5.61 23.73
N VAL A 272 12.04 6.72 24.45
CA VAL A 272 13.12 7.58 24.95
C VAL A 272 13.97 6.85 26.00
N ASP A 273 13.35 6.12 26.93
CA ASP A 273 14.04 5.37 27.98
C ASP A 273 14.93 4.26 27.40
N ALA A 274 14.43 3.56 26.37
CA ALA A 274 15.20 2.55 25.63
C ALA A 274 16.39 3.17 24.88
N ALA A 275 16.24 4.39 24.35
CA ALA A 275 17.31 5.07 23.63
C ALA A 275 18.42 5.58 24.57
N PHE A 276 18.06 6.19 25.71
CA PHE A 276 19.04 6.69 26.69
C PHE A 276 19.76 5.55 27.44
N SER A 277 19.10 4.42 27.70
CA SER A 277 19.75 3.24 28.30
C SER A 277 20.79 2.59 27.37
N LYS A 278 20.51 2.51 26.05
CA LYS A 278 21.49 2.08 25.04
C LYS A 278 22.72 2.99 25.02
N LYS A 279 22.54 4.31 25.12
CA LYS A 279 23.65 5.28 25.20
C LYS A 279 24.55 5.03 26.42
N SER A 280 23.96 4.81 27.60
CA SER A 280 24.72 4.54 28.83
C SER A 280 25.50 3.23 28.81
N THR A 281 25.18 2.31 27.91
CA THR A 281 25.89 1.00 27.76
C THR A 281 27.06 1.09 26.77
N LEU A 282 27.09 2.14 25.93
CA LEU A 282 28.10 2.39 24.90
C LEU A 282 29.16 3.43 25.33
N THR A 283 29.04 3.99 26.54
CA THR A 283 30.01 4.93 27.13
C THR A 283 30.80 4.23 28.24
#